data_AF-A0A528D3W1-F1
#
_entry.id   AF-A0A528D3W1-F1
#
_cell.length_a   1.000
_cell.length_b   1.000
_cell.length_c   1.000
_cell.angle_alpha   90.00
_cell.angle_beta   90.00
_cell.angle_gamma   90.00
#
_symmetry.space_group_name_H-M   'P 1'
#
loop_
_entity.id
_entity.type
_entity.pdbx_description
1 polymer ?
#
loop_
_entity_poly.entity_id
_entity_poly.type
_entity_poly.pdbx_seq_one_letter_code
_entity_poly.pdbx_strand_id
1 'polypeptide(L)'
;TPLIISGPLEDRSEMYNTIDAFMLKLEPADYEIDEKQKTSIFTEEGTEKLENLLRDAGLLKGESLYDIENVAIVHHVNNALKAHQLFQKDKDYIVRNGEIVIIDEFTGRMMPGRRYSE
;
A
#
# COMPACT_ATOMS: atom_id res chain seq x y z
N THR A 1 12.08 -25.16 14.93
CA THR A 1 11.95 -23.77 15.43
C THR A 1 12.47 -22.85 14.35
N PRO A 2 11.65 -21.99 13.74
CA PRO A 2 12.15 -21.04 12.74
C PRO A 2 13.06 -20.02 13.43
N LEU A 3 14.22 -19.74 12.81
CA LEU A 3 15.13 -18.69 13.23
C LEU A 3 14.49 -17.34 12.90
N ILE A 4 14.20 -16.53 13.91
CA ILE A 4 13.64 -15.19 13.70
C ILE A 4 14.78 -14.18 13.64
N ILE A 5 14.93 -13.53 12.49
CA ILE A 5 15.82 -12.39 12.30
C ILE A 5 14.96 -11.13 12.29
N SER A 6 14.93 -10.41 13.41
CA SER A 6 14.30 -9.09 13.50
C SER A 6 15.38 -8.01 13.50
N GLY A 7 15.53 -7.30 12.38
CA GLY A 7 16.33 -6.07 12.31
C GLY A 7 15.48 -4.86 12.67
N PRO A 8 16.09 -3.73 13.10
CA PRO A 8 15.35 -2.49 13.29
C PRO A 8 14.75 -2.07 11.94
N LEU A 9 13.44 -1.82 11.93
CA LEU A 9 12.81 -1.09 10.83
C LEU A 9 13.37 0.33 10.91
N GLU A 10 14.16 0.74 9.92
CA GLU A 10 14.36 2.18 9.67
C GLU A 10 12.98 2.85 9.67
N ASP A 11 12.91 4.05 10.23
CA ASP A 11 11.67 4.81 10.34
C ASP A 11 11.18 5.19 8.93
N ARG A 12 10.38 4.31 8.34
CA ARG A 12 9.79 4.47 7.01
C ARG A 12 8.50 5.26 7.04
N SER A 13 8.11 5.80 8.20
CA SER A 13 6.83 6.50 8.37
C SER A 13 6.66 7.68 7.41
N GLU A 14 7.73 8.44 7.13
CA GLU A 14 7.68 9.53 6.15
C GLU A 14 7.39 9.03 4.73
N MET A 15 7.95 7.88 4.34
CA MET A 15 7.71 7.30 3.02
C MET A 15 6.27 6.80 2.88
N TYR A 16 5.71 6.16 3.92
CA TYR A 16 4.30 5.78 3.92
C TYR A 16 3.38 6.99 3.75
N ASN A 17 3.63 8.07 4.50
CA ASN A 17 2.82 9.30 4.40
C ASN A 17 2.93 9.97 3.02
N THR A 18 4.13 9.96 2.43
CA THR A 18 4.36 10.57 1.11
C THR A 18 3.65 9.79 0.00
N ILE A 19 3.76 8.46 0.02
CA ILE A 19 3.10 7.59 -0.97
C ILE A 19 1.57 7.64 -0.80
N ASP A 20 1.08 7.69 0.44
CA ASP A 20 -0.35 7.87 0.72
C ASP A 20 -0.91 9.12 0.04
N ALA A 21 -0.18 10.24 0.12
CA ALA A 21 -0.56 11.48 -0.53
C ALA A 21 -0.61 11.38 -2.07
N PHE A 22 0.13 10.45 -2.69
CA PHE A 22 0.05 10.20 -4.13
C PHE A 22 -1.21 9.44 -4.51
N MET A 23 -1.66 8.49 -3.68
CA MET A 23 -2.89 7.73 -3.95
C MET A 23 -4.11 8.65 -4.08
N LEU A 24 -4.15 9.75 -3.33
CA LEU A 24 -5.22 10.76 -3.40
C LEU A 24 -5.26 11.53 -4.73
N LYS A 25 -4.19 11.49 -5.54
CA LYS A 25 -4.11 12.15 -6.84
C LYS A 25 -4.47 11.23 -8.00
N LEU A 26 -4.65 9.94 -7.73
CA LEU A 26 -5.01 8.96 -8.74
C LEU A 26 -6.50 9.00 -9.04
N GLU A 27 -6.84 8.74 -10.29
CA GLU A 27 -8.19 8.65 -10.81
C GLU A 27 -8.51 7.19 -11.14
N PRO A 28 -9.79 6.80 -11.26
CA PRO A 28 -10.16 5.42 -11.56
C PRO A 28 -9.59 4.85 -12.87
N ALA A 29 -9.11 5.70 -13.79
CA ALA A 29 -8.43 5.28 -15.01
C ALA A 29 -6.96 4.87 -14.78
N ASP A 30 -6.37 5.27 -13.65
CA ASP A 30 -4.96 5.02 -13.32
C ASP A 30 -4.72 3.60 -12.77
N TYR A 31 -5.78 2.83 -12.51
CA TYR A 31 -5.66 1.50 -11.90
C TYR A 31 -6.82 0.57 -12.24
N GLU A 32 -6.56 -0.72 -12.15
CA GLU A 32 -7.53 -1.80 -12.28
C GLU A 32 -7.67 -2.54 -10.94
N ILE A 33 -8.92 -2.80 -10.53
CA ILE A 33 -9.25 -3.53 -9.30
C ILE A 33 -10.02 -4.79 -9.63
N ASP A 34 -9.56 -5.93 -9.11
CA ASP A 34 -10.35 -7.16 -9.04
C ASP A 34 -10.74 -7.40 -7.58
N GLU A 35 -11.97 -7.02 -7.22
CA GLU A 35 -12.50 -7.21 -5.87
C GLU A 35 -12.62 -8.68 -5.47
N LYS A 36 -12.82 -9.59 -6.43
CA LYS A 36 -12.94 -11.03 -6.14
C LYS A 36 -11.60 -11.63 -5.77
N GLN A 37 -10.54 -11.23 -6.47
CA GLN A 37 -9.19 -11.68 -6.20
C GLN A 37 -8.48 -10.81 -5.15
N LYS A 38 -9.08 -9.69 -4.74
CA LYS A 38 -8.45 -8.66 -3.88
C LYS A 38 -7.08 -8.24 -4.43
N THR A 39 -7.02 -8.00 -5.74
CA THR A 39 -5.83 -7.51 -6.44
C THR A 39 -6.09 -6.11 -7.02
N SER A 40 -5.02 -5.33 -7.06
CA SER A 40 -5.00 -3.97 -7.59
C SER A 40 -3.73 -3.78 -8.40
N ILE A 41 -3.83 -3.22 -9.60
CA ILE A 41 -2.71 -3.03 -10.52
C ILE A 41 -2.81 -1.63 -11.11
N PHE A 42 -1.69 -0.93 -11.26
CA PHE A 42 -1.65 0.35 -11.99
C PHE A 42 -1.78 0.10 -13.49
N THR A 43 -2.51 0.97 -14.19
CA THR A 43 -2.49 1.00 -15.65
C THR A 43 -1.17 1.60 -16.15
N GLU A 44 -0.92 1.55 -17.46
CA GLU A 44 0.25 2.23 -18.05
C GLU A 44 0.20 3.74 -17.75
N GLU A 45 -0.96 4.38 -17.95
CA GLU A 45 -1.17 5.80 -17.65
C GLU A 45 -0.97 6.11 -16.15
N GLY A 46 -1.50 5.26 -15.27
CA GLY A 46 -1.31 5.41 -13.84
C GLY A 46 0.14 5.23 -13.40
N THR A 47 0.88 4.33 -14.05
CA THR A 47 2.31 4.12 -13.82
C THR A 47 3.11 5.37 -14.21
N GLU A 48 2.85 5.93 -15.40
CA GLU A 48 3.51 7.16 -15.84
C GLU A 48 3.22 8.35 -14.90
N LYS A 49 1.96 8.50 -14.48
CA LYS A 49 1.55 9.52 -13.52
C LYS A 49 2.28 9.34 -12.17
N LEU A 50 2.41 8.11 -11.71
CA LEU A 50 3.12 7.77 -10.47
C LEU A 50 4.63 8.03 -10.59
N GLU A 51 5.25 7.67 -11.71
CA GLU A 51 6.66 7.97 -12.00
C GLU A 51 6.92 9.48 -11.95
N ASN A 52 6.04 10.29 -12.55
CA ASN A 52 6.14 11.76 -12.48
C ASN A 52 6.02 12.29 -11.05
N LEU A 53 5.05 11.80 -10.27
CA LEU A 53 4.91 12.18 -8.85
C LEU A 53 6.14 11.81 -8.01
N LEU A 54 6.70 10.62 -8.24
CA LEU A 54 7.90 10.15 -7.56
C LEU A 54 9.14 10.96 -7.96
N ARG A 55 9.25 11.33 -9.24
CA ARG A 55 10.33 12.17 -9.76
C ARG A 55 10.28 13.57 -9.16
N ASP A 56 9.11 14.18 -9.11
CA ASP A 56 8.88 15.50 -8.51
C ASP A 56 9.19 15.51 -7.01
N ALA A 57 8.95 14.40 -6.32
CA ALA A 57 9.28 14.23 -4.90
C ALA A 57 10.75 13.85 -4.66
N GLY A 58 11.55 13.65 -5.71
CA GLY A 58 12.95 13.20 -5.59
C GLY A 58 13.09 11.77 -5.07
N LEU A 59 12.03 10.96 -5.18
CA LEU A 59 11.98 9.58 -4.70
C LEU A 59 12.27 8.56 -5.81
N LEU A 60 12.01 8.89 -7.08
CA LEU A 60 12.33 8.01 -8.21
C LEU A 60 13.85 7.97 -8.44
N LYS A 61 14.44 6.77 -8.43
CA LYS A 61 15.84 6.55 -8.82
C LYS A 61 15.89 5.98 -10.24
N GLY A 62 16.79 6.48 -11.07
CA GLY A 62 16.90 6.02 -12.45
C GLY A 62 15.80 6.61 -13.36
N GLU A 63 15.44 5.84 -14.38
CA GLU A 63 14.53 6.30 -15.42
C GLU A 63 13.11 5.79 -15.21
N SER A 64 12.94 4.57 -14.68
CA SER A 64 11.65 3.92 -14.50
C SER A 64 11.39 3.43 -13.07
N LEU A 65 10.11 3.42 -12.68
CA LEU A 65 9.63 2.84 -11.42
C LEU A 65 10.05 1.37 -11.25
N TYR A 66 10.19 0.62 -12.34
CA TYR A 66 10.55 -0.80 -12.28
C TYR A 66 12.05 -1.07 -12.29
N ASP A 67 12.89 -0.03 -12.22
CA ASP A 67 14.32 -0.19 -12.02
C ASP A 67 14.62 -0.85 -10.66
N ILE A 68 15.69 -1.65 -10.61
CA ILE A 68 16.05 -2.46 -9.41
C ILE A 68 16.27 -1.61 -8.15
N GLU A 69 16.61 -0.34 -8.33
CA GLU A 69 16.82 0.63 -7.25
C GLU A 69 15.52 1.05 -6.55
N ASN A 70 14.37 0.86 -7.23
CA ASN A 70 13.06 1.28 -6.79
C ASN A 70 12.20 0.13 -6.22
N VAL A 71 12.75 -1.08 -6.05
CA VAL A 71 11.99 -2.25 -5.57
C VAL A 71 11.21 -1.96 -4.30
N ALA A 72 11.81 -1.27 -3.33
CA ALA A 72 11.12 -0.87 -2.11
C ALA A 72 9.92 0.06 -2.40
N ILE A 73 10.12 1.07 -3.27
CA ILE A 73 9.06 2.01 -3.66
C ILE A 73 7.92 1.27 -4.35
N VAL A 74 8.24 0.35 -5.29
CA VAL A 74 7.25 -0.50 -5.97
C VAL A 74 6.40 -1.28 -4.98
N HIS A 75 7.00 -1.88 -3.94
CA HIS A 75 6.25 -2.56 -2.89
C HIS A 75 5.33 -1.59 -2.14
N HIS A 76 5.83 -0.41 -1.74
CA HIS A 76 5.05 0.55 -0.99
C HIS A 76 3.88 1.14 -1.80
N VAL A 77 4.07 1.49 -3.08
CA VAL A 77 2.99 2.05 -3.93
C VAL A 77 1.90 1.01 -4.20
N ASN A 78 2.27 -0.25 -4.45
CA ASN A 78 1.30 -1.33 -4.64
C ASN A 78 0.50 -1.60 -3.37
N ASN A 79 1.17 -1.63 -2.21
CA ASN A 79 0.50 -1.81 -0.92
C ASN A 79 -0.42 -0.63 -0.58
N ALA A 80 -0.01 0.59 -0.91
CA ALA A 80 -0.84 1.79 -0.73
C ALA A 80 -2.08 1.77 -1.62
N LEU A 81 -1.94 1.41 -2.91
CA LEU A 81 -3.08 1.26 -3.81
C LEU A 81 -4.07 0.21 -3.28
N LYS A 82 -3.55 -0.95 -2.87
CA LYS A 82 -4.35 -2.02 -2.28
C LYS A 82 -5.07 -1.54 -1.01
N ALA A 83 -4.38 -0.83 -0.13
CA ALA A 83 -4.97 -0.26 1.09
C ALA A 83 -6.13 0.70 0.79
N HIS A 84 -5.96 1.61 -0.17
CA HIS A 84 -6.97 2.61 -0.53
C HIS A 84 -8.19 2.01 -1.23
N GLN A 85 -7.98 1.02 -2.12
CA GLN A 85 -9.03 0.55 -3.01
C GLN A 85 -9.74 -0.71 -2.51
N LEU A 86 -9.05 -1.57 -1.76
CA LEU A 86 -9.57 -2.88 -1.37
C LEU A 86 -9.88 -3.03 0.12
N PHE A 87 -9.44 -2.10 0.97
CA PHE A 87 -9.69 -2.16 2.42
C PHE A 87 -10.48 -0.94 2.88
N GLN A 88 -11.74 -1.17 3.25
CA GLN A 88 -12.66 -0.13 3.67
C GLN A 88 -12.81 -0.11 5.19
N LYS A 89 -12.77 1.10 5.74
CA LYS A 89 -13.11 1.34 7.14
C LYS A 89 -14.56 0.92 7.41
N ASP A 90 -14.80 0.36 8.59
CA ASP A 90 -16.09 -0.14 9.08
C ASP A 90 -16.62 -1.38 8.31
N LYS A 91 -15.83 -1.94 7.40
CA LYS A 91 -16.10 -3.19 6.67
C LYS A 91 -14.96 -4.20 6.85
N ASP A 92 -13.75 -3.81 6.47
CA ASP A 92 -12.56 -4.66 6.52
C ASP A 92 -11.74 -4.43 7.79
N TYR A 93 -11.77 -3.19 8.31
CA TYR A 93 -11.11 -2.83 9.56
C TYR A 93 -11.84 -1.68 10.27
N ILE A 94 -11.57 -1.51 11.55
CA ILE A 94 -11.95 -0.32 12.33
C ILE A 94 -10.72 0.31 12.98
N VAL A 95 -10.84 1.58 13.33
CA VAL A 95 -9.86 2.27 14.17
C VAL A 95 -10.42 2.37 15.57
N ARG A 96 -9.77 1.72 16.54
CA ARG A 96 -10.19 1.71 17.94
C ARG A 96 -8.98 2.00 18.83
N ASN A 97 -9.11 2.99 19.72
CA ASN A 97 -8.02 3.45 20.59
C ASN A 97 -6.74 3.83 19.82
N GLY A 98 -6.86 4.32 18.59
CA GLY A 98 -5.72 4.64 17.72
C GLY A 98 -5.08 3.44 17.02
N GLU A 99 -5.62 2.23 17.20
CA GLU A 99 -5.11 1.01 16.56
C GLU A 99 -6.07 0.50 15.48
N ILE A 100 -5.51 -0.10 14.43
CA ILE A 100 -6.27 -0.79 13.40
C ILE A 100 -6.64 -2.19 13.92
N VAL A 101 -7.94 -2.50 13.91
CA VAL A 101 -8.48 -3.82 14.26
C VAL A 101 -9.16 -4.40 13.02
N ILE A 102 -8.66 -5.55 12.55
CA ILE A 102 -9.18 -6.23 11.37
C ILE A 102 -10.53 -6.89 11.70
N ILE A 103 -11.48 -6.80 10.78
CA ILE A 103 -12.76 -7.50 10.81
C ILE A 103 -12.63 -8.78 9.98
N ASP A 104 -13.04 -9.90 10.55
CA ASP A 104 -13.13 -11.17 9.83
C ASP A 104 -14.29 -11.13 8.84
N GLU A 105 -14.01 -11.34 7.55
CA GLU A 105 -15.00 -11.19 6.47
C GLU A 105 -16.13 -12.24 6.50
N PHE A 106 -15.91 -13.39 7.14
CA PHE A 106 -16.90 -14.47 7.21
C PHE A 106 -17.79 -14.35 8.44
N THR A 107 -17.24 -13.89 9.55
CA THR A 107 -17.91 -13.93 10.87
C THR A 107 -18.21 -12.55 11.45
N GLY A 108 -17.63 -11.47 10.90
CA GLY A 108 -17.73 -10.11 11.43
C GLY A 108 -16.99 -9.90 12.75
N ARG A 109 -16.18 -10.88 13.19
CA ARG A 109 -15.45 -10.79 14.46
C ARG A 109 -14.26 -9.85 14.35
N MET A 110 -14.08 -9.02 15.38
CA MET A 110 -12.87 -8.23 15.56
C MET A 110 -11.69 -9.15 15.90
N MET A 111 -10.57 -8.97 15.22
CA MET A 111 -9.33 -9.74 15.40
C MET A 111 -8.21 -8.84 15.94
N PRO A 112 -8.23 -8.48 17.26
CA PRO A 112 -7.19 -7.65 17.84
C PRO A 112 -5.83 -8.34 17.80
N GLY A 113 -4.77 -7.58 17.53
CA GLY A 113 -3.40 -8.07 17.41
C GLY A 113 -3.07 -8.74 16.06
N ARG A 114 -4.07 -9.01 15.21
CA ARG A 114 -3.84 -9.49 13.84
C ARG A 114 -3.41 -8.33 12.95
N ARG A 115 -2.45 -8.58 12.08
CA ARG A 115 -1.98 -7.65 11.04
C ARG A 115 -2.14 -8.28 9.66
N TYR A 116 -2.33 -7.45 8.64
CA TYR A 116 -2.20 -7.93 7.26
C TYR A 116 -0.74 -8.32 7.02
N SER A 117 -0.53 -9.47 6.38
CA SER A 117 0.78 -9.84 5.85
C SER A 117 0.94 -9.16 4.50
N GLU A 118 2.16 -8.70 4.20
CA GLU A 118 2.61 -8.55 2.81
C GLU A 118 2.57 -9.91 2.10
#